data_AF-A0A2J9ESQ4-F1
#
_entry.id   AF-A0A2J9ESQ4-F1
#
_cell.length_a   1.000
_cell.length_b   1.000
_cell.length_c   1.000
_cell.angle_alpha   90.00
_cell.angle_beta   90.00
_cell.angle_gamma   90.00
#
_symmetry.space_group_name_H-M   'P 1'
#
loop_
_entity.id
_entity.type
_entity.pdbx_description
1 polymer ?
#
loop_
_entity_poly.entity_id
_entity_poly.type
_entity_poly.pdbx_seq_one_letter_code
_entity_poly.pdbx_strand_id
1 'polypeptide(L)'
;MQSVFIYVTGSCNAQTREGSAMVLTEQGSEKRLQKFNYSDTTVNRCIIQGLIDGVLQLDAPHHVVLVTSTPVGVVSASKGKGPNHALINELLRELTARQCTYYFEVRQGEGIALNKYVADHQV
;
A
#
# COMPACT_ATOMS: atom_id res chain seq x y z
N MET A 1 15.23 15.01 3.89
CA MET A 1 14.13 14.21 3.30
C MET A 1 13.18 13.86 4.42
N GLN A 2 11.91 14.26 4.33
CA GLN A 2 10.91 13.96 5.36
C GLN A 2 10.35 12.56 5.13
N SER A 3 9.98 11.89 6.23
CA SER A 3 9.33 10.58 6.16
C SER A 3 7.83 10.75 5.95
N VAL A 4 7.26 9.89 5.10
CA VAL A 4 5.82 9.75 4.91
C VAL A 4 5.44 8.28 5.13
N PHE A 5 4.39 8.04 5.89
CA PHE A 5 3.88 6.70 6.15
C PHE A 5 2.65 6.47 5.27
N ILE A 6 2.64 5.34 4.57
CA ILE A 6 1.50 4.90 3.76
C ILE A 6 1.00 3.59 4.36
N TYR A 7 -0.10 3.67 5.11
CA TYR A 7 -0.77 2.51 5.69
C TYR A 7 -1.82 2.02 4.73
N VAL A 8 -1.79 0.72 4.41
CA VAL A 8 -2.74 0.13 3.47
C VAL A 8 -3.41 -1.10 4.06
N THR A 9 -4.73 -1.12 3.96
CA THR A 9 -5.56 -2.30 4.21
C THR A 9 -6.36 -2.61 2.96
N GLY A 10 -6.51 -3.90 2.64
CA GLY A 10 -7.20 -4.36 1.44
C GLY A 10 -8.34 -5.31 1.78
N SER A 11 -9.41 -5.23 1.01
CA SER A 11 -10.54 -6.15 1.06
C SER A 11 -10.93 -6.57 -0.35
N CYS A 12 -11.47 -7.77 -0.50
CA CYS A 12 -11.98 -8.26 -1.78
C CYS A 12 -13.07 -9.30 -1.52
N ASN A 13 -14.17 -9.20 -2.24
CA ASN A 13 -15.16 -10.26 -2.33
C ASN A 13 -14.68 -11.31 -3.32
N ALA A 14 -14.41 -12.53 -2.85
CA ALA A 14 -13.88 -13.59 -3.69
C ALA A 14 -14.83 -14.08 -4.80
N GLN A 15 -16.14 -13.88 -4.66
CA GLN A 15 -17.14 -14.30 -5.64
C GLN A 15 -17.27 -13.30 -6.79
N THR A 16 -17.40 -12.02 -6.46
CA THR A 16 -17.55 -10.96 -7.47
C THR A 16 -16.22 -10.45 -7.99
N ARG A 17 -15.13 -10.71 -7.26
CA ARG A 17 -13.78 -10.18 -7.49
C ARG A 17 -13.71 -8.65 -7.45
N GLU A 18 -14.71 -8.02 -6.86
CA GLU A 18 -14.71 -6.60 -6.51
C GLU A 18 -13.96 -6.41 -5.19
N GLY A 19 -13.06 -5.43 -5.14
CA GLY A 19 -12.24 -5.15 -3.98
C GLY A 19 -11.98 -3.68 -3.77
N SER A 20 -11.40 -3.35 -2.62
CA SER A 20 -11.01 -1.99 -2.30
C SER A 20 -9.78 -1.96 -1.41
N ALA A 21 -9.08 -0.84 -1.43
CA ALA A 21 -8.04 -0.51 -0.47
C ALA A 21 -8.38 0.79 0.27
N MET A 22 -8.17 0.78 1.58
CA MET A 22 -8.09 2.02 2.36
C MET A 22 -6.62 2.39 2.49
N VAL A 23 -6.29 3.63 2.13
CA VAL A 23 -4.93 4.16 2.11
C VAL A 23 -4.88 5.39 2.98
N LEU A 24 -4.16 5.31 4.10
CA LEU A 24 -3.90 6.43 5.00
C LEU A 24 -2.47 6.90 4.76
N THR A 25 -2.32 8.15 4.34
CA THR A 25 -1.02 8.82 4.22
C THR A 25 -0.82 9.73 5.42
N GLU A 26 0.32 9.61 6.09
CA GLU A 26 0.68 10.38 7.28
C GLU A 26 2.05 11.05 7.11
N GLN A 27 2.09 12.38 7.23
CA GLN A 27 3.30 13.19 7.16
C GLN A 27 3.28 14.22 8.30
N GLY A 28 4.13 14.02 9.31
CA GLY A 28 4.11 14.87 10.50
C GLY A 28 2.76 14.79 11.22
N SER A 29 2.06 15.92 11.36
CA SER A 29 0.70 15.98 11.92
C SER A 29 -0.41 15.79 10.87
N GLU A 30 -0.08 15.83 9.58
CA GLU A 30 -1.05 15.74 8.51
C GLU A 30 -1.40 14.28 8.21
N LYS A 31 -2.69 14.01 8.07
CA LYS A 31 -3.24 12.69 7.78
C LYS A 31 -4.31 12.81 6.70
N ARG A 32 -4.21 11.98 5.67
CA ARG A 32 -5.18 11.91 4.57
C ARG A 32 -5.58 10.47 4.32
N LEU A 33 -6.87 10.18 4.50
CA LEU A 33 -7.45 8.87 4.21
C LEU A 33 -8.14 8.88 2.85
N GLN A 34 -7.91 7.84 2.06
CA GLN A 34 -8.55 7.64 0.76
C GLN A 34 -8.99 6.20 0.58
N LYS A 35 -10.07 6.00 -0.18
CA LYS A 35 -10.57 4.68 -0.58
C LYS A 35 -10.44 4.52 -2.08
N PHE A 36 -9.83 3.43 -2.51
CA PHE A 36 -9.71 3.04 -3.90
C PHE A 36 -10.51 1.75 -4.13
N ASN A 37 -11.20 1.64 -5.27
CA ASN A 37 -11.97 0.46 -5.64
C ASN A 37 -11.34 -0.18 -6.88
N TYR A 38 -11.36 -1.50 -6.93
CA TYR A 38 -10.77 -2.28 -8.01
C TYR A 38 -11.72 -3.41 -8.41
N SER A 39 -11.80 -3.67 -9.71
CA SER A 39 -12.48 -4.83 -10.28
C SER A 39 -11.47 -5.94 -10.61
N ASP A 40 -11.97 -7.17 -10.76
CA ASP A 40 -11.17 -8.36 -11.11
C ASP A 40 -9.88 -8.53 -10.26
N THR A 41 -10.02 -8.39 -8.94
CA THR A 41 -8.87 -8.31 -8.03
C THR A 41 -8.85 -9.43 -6.99
N THR A 42 -7.86 -9.38 -6.10
CA THR A 42 -7.74 -10.21 -4.90
C THR A 42 -7.31 -9.34 -3.73
N VAL A 43 -7.46 -9.79 -2.49
CA VAL A 43 -7.02 -9.02 -1.30
C VAL A 43 -5.57 -8.56 -1.42
N ASN A 44 -4.65 -9.45 -1.81
CA ASN A 44 -3.23 -9.10 -1.96
C ASN A 44 -2.99 -8.07 -3.08
N ARG A 45 -3.75 -8.15 -4.17
CA ARG A 45 -3.69 -7.16 -5.26
C ARG A 45 -4.22 -5.81 -4.79
N CYS A 46 -5.32 -5.76 -4.05
CA CYS A 46 -5.82 -4.52 -3.44
C CYS A 46 -4.77 -3.86 -2.56
N ILE A 47 -4.05 -4.63 -1.73
CA ILE A 47 -2.99 -4.08 -0.87
C ILE A 47 -1.86 -3.48 -1.71
N ILE A 48 -1.36 -4.21 -2.71
CA ILE A 48 -0.25 -3.72 -3.55
C ILE A 48 -0.69 -2.50 -4.38
N GLN A 49 -1.88 -2.53 -4.96
CA GLN A 49 -2.44 -1.40 -5.69
C GLN A 49 -2.68 -0.20 -4.78
N GLY A 50 -3.17 -0.39 -3.56
CA GLY A 50 -3.32 0.69 -2.59
C GLY A 50 -1.99 1.34 -2.20
N LEU A 51 -0.91 0.55 -2.14
CA LEU A 51 0.44 1.11 -1.95
C LEU A 51 0.88 1.95 -3.16
N ILE A 52 0.61 1.48 -4.38
CA ILE A 52 0.87 2.26 -5.61
C ILE A 52 0.08 3.56 -5.57
N ASP A 53 -1.23 3.49 -5.34
CA ASP A 53 -2.11 4.65 -5.27
C ASP A 53 -1.63 5.65 -4.22
N GLY A 54 -1.22 5.19 -3.03
CA GLY A 54 -0.63 6.06 -2.00
C GLY A 54 0.64 6.78 -2.48
N VAL A 55 1.55 6.05 -3.15
CA VAL A 55 2.78 6.64 -3.72
C VAL A 55 2.46 7.64 -4.83
N LEU A 56 1.44 7.37 -5.66
CA LEU A 56 1.01 8.25 -6.74
C LEU A 56 0.50 9.61 -6.23
N GLN A 57 0.09 9.70 -4.96
CA GLN A 57 -0.40 10.94 -4.33
C GLN A 57 0.71 11.82 -3.76
N LEU A 58 1.96 11.36 -3.72
CA LEU A 58 3.10 12.15 -3.24
C LEU A 58 3.49 13.18 -4.31
N ASP A 59 3.67 14.43 -3.87
CA ASP A 59 3.99 15.60 -4.68
C ASP A 59 5.49 15.98 -4.67
N ALA A 60 6.27 15.32 -3.80
CA ALA A 60 7.69 15.55 -3.64
C ALA A 60 8.45 14.23 -3.34
N PRO A 61 9.79 14.24 -3.35
CA PRO A 61 10.58 13.09 -2.88
C PRO A 61 10.52 12.92 -1.36
N HIS A 62 10.18 11.72 -0.90
CA HIS A 62 10.10 11.36 0.52
C HIS A 62 10.89 10.10 0.87
N HIS A 63 11.09 9.89 2.17
CA HIS A 63 11.36 8.56 2.71
C HIS A 63 10.02 7.87 2.99
N VAL A 64 9.63 6.92 2.14
CA VAL A 64 8.31 6.29 2.19
C VAL A 64 8.35 5.02 3.04
N VAL A 65 7.60 5.01 4.14
CA VAL A 65 7.38 3.81 4.95
C VAL A 65 6.07 3.17 4.51
N LEU A 66 6.17 2.02 3.84
CA LEU A 66 5.05 1.26 3.31
C LEU A 66 4.58 0.26 4.37
N VAL A 67 3.46 0.56 5.03
CA VAL A 67 2.96 -0.21 6.17
C VAL A 67 1.79 -1.10 5.75
N THR A 68 1.92 -2.40 5.97
CA THR A 68 0.87 -3.38 5.69
C THR A 68 0.94 -4.55 6.67
N SER A 69 -0.18 -5.23 6.89
CA SER A 69 -0.23 -6.46 7.69
C SER A 69 0.07 -7.73 6.88
N THR A 70 0.20 -7.62 5.55
CA THR A 70 0.37 -8.76 4.65
C THR A 70 1.74 -8.70 3.95
N PRO A 71 2.57 -9.75 4.02
CA PRO A 71 3.81 -9.80 3.24
C PRO A 71 3.53 -9.71 1.73
N VAL A 72 4.05 -8.67 1.09
CA VAL A 72 3.84 -8.43 -0.35
C VAL A 72 4.84 -9.16 -1.25
N GLY A 73 5.89 -9.79 -0.70
CA GLY A 73 6.79 -10.66 -1.47
C GLY A 73 7.83 -9.94 -2.34
N VAL A 74 8.33 -8.77 -1.90
CA VAL A 74 9.28 -7.91 -2.64
C VAL A 74 10.52 -8.67 -3.16
N VAL A 75 11.11 -9.53 -2.33
CA VAL A 75 12.32 -10.31 -2.68
C VAL A 75 12.07 -11.29 -3.83
N SER A 76 10.87 -11.86 -3.90
CA SER A 76 10.50 -12.76 -4.99
C SER A 76 10.21 -11.97 -6.27
N ALA A 77 9.54 -10.83 -6.14
CA ALA A 77 9.20 -9.97 -7.26
C ALA A 77 10.44 -9.41 -7.99
N SER A 78 11.48 -9.03 -7.25
CA SER A 78 12.75 -8.55 -7.83
C SER A 78 13.47 -9.61 -8.68
N LYS A 79 13.16 -10.90 -8.47
CA LYS A 79 13.64 -12.03 -9.27
C LYS A 79 12.67 -12.41 -10.40
N GLY A 80 11.64 -11.60 -10.64
CA GLY A 80 10.56 -11.89 -11.60
C GLY A 80 9.64 -13.04 -11.17
N LYS A 81 9.56 -13.34 -9.87
CA LYS A 81 8.79 -14.48 -9.34
C LYS A 81 7.60 -14.04 -8.50
N GLY A 82 6.58 -14.90 -8.44
CA GLY A 82 5.39 -14.74 -7.61
C GLY A 82 4.22 -14.12 -8.38
N PRO A 83 2.96 -14.37 -7.94
CA PRO A 83 1.76 -14.05 -8.72
C PRO A 83 1.53 -12.56 -8.95
N ASN A 84 2.13 -11.69 -8.13
CA ASN A 84 1.95 -10.23 -8.21
C ASN A 84 3.24 -9.48 -8.58
N HIS A 85 4.25 -10.17 -9.14
CA HIS A 85 5.56 -9.56 -9.41
C HIS A 85 5.47 -8.29 -10.29
N ALA A 86 4.56 -8.27 -11.27
CA ALA A 86 4.35 -7.11 -12.14
C ALA A 86 3.89 -5.87 -11.35
N LEU A 87 2.89 -6.02 -10.48
CA LEU A 87 2.40 -4.94 -9.62
C LEU A 87 3.45 -4.46 -8.62
N ILE A 88 4.24 -5.37 -8.06
CA ILE A 88 5.31 -5.00 -7.13
C ILE A 88 6.40 -4.23 -7.86
N ASN A 89 6.78 -4.66 -9.07
CA ASN A 89 7.75 -3.94 -9.89
C ASN A 89 7.22 -2.56 -10.31
N GLU A 90 5.92 -2.42 -10.56
CA GLU A 90 5.27 -1.13 -10.78
C GLU A 90 5.39 -0.23 -9.56
N LEU A 91 5.07 -0.72 -8.35
CA LEU A 91 5.27 0.02 -7.10
C LEU A 91 6.71 0.53 -6.94
N LEU A 92 7.69 -0.34 -7.15
CA LEU A 92 9.11 0.02 -7.06
C LEU A 92 9.52 1.05 -8.12
N ARG A 93 8.95 0.95 -9.32
CA ARG A 93 9.15 1.92 -10.40
C ARG A 93 8.56 3.28 -10.04
N GLU A 94 7.35 3.33 -9.49
CA GLU A 94 6.70 4.60 -9.10
C GLU A 94 7.46 5.31 -7.97
N LEU A 95 7.99 4.57 -7.00
CA LEU A 95 8.86 5.09 -5.96
C LEU A 95 10.15 5.68 -6.55
N THR A 96 10.79 4.94 -7.46
CA THR A 96 12.04 5.37 -8.11
C THR A 96 11.82 6.61 -8.99
N ALA A 97 10.74 6.65 -9.76
CA ALA A 97 10.39 7.77 -10.62
C ALA A 97 10.18 9.07 -9.83
N ARG A 98 9.70 8.97 -8.58
CA ARG A 98 9.52 10.08 -7.64
C ARG A 98 10.75 10.38 -6.78
N GLN A 99 11.87 9.73 -7.05
CA GLN A 99 13.11 9.86 -6.26
C GLN A 99 12.90 9.54 -4.77
N CYS A 100 11.91 8.71 -4.46
CA CYS A 100 11.62 8.29 -3.10
C CYS A 100 12.59 7.19 -2.68
N THR A 101 13.05 7.25 -1.43
CA THR A 101 13.59 6.06 -0.76
C THR A 101 12.44 5.34 -0.07
N TYR A 102 12.57 4.04 0.21
CA TYR A 102 11.47 3.28 0.77
C TYR A 102 11.91 2.22 1.76
N TYR A 103 11.01 1.89 2.68
CA TYR A 103 11.09 0.77 3.60
C TYR A 103 9.73 0.09 3.72
N PHE A 104 9.72 -1.25 3.73
CA PHE A 104 8.50 -2.03 3.93
C PHE A 104 8.40 -2.44 5.41
N GLU A 105 7.39 -1.93 6.10
CA GLU A 105 7.06 -2.32 7.46
C GLU A 105 5.90 -3.31 7.43
N VAL A 106 6.23 -4.61 7.51
CA VAL A 106 5.22 -5.67 7.50
C VAL A 106 4.84 -6.05 8.93
N ARG A 107 3.67 -5.61 9.38
CA ARG A 107 3.10 -5.92 10.70
C ARG A 107 2.30 -7.22 10.67
N GLN A 108 2.99 -8.33 10.41
CA GLN A 108 2.35 -9.63 10.22
C GLN A 108 1.53 -10.04 11.45
N GLY A 109 0.25 -10.38 11.24
CA GLY A 109 -0.68 -10.74 12.32
C GLY A 109 -1.41 -9.54 12.95
N GLU A 110 -1.02 -8.31 12.65
CA GLU A 110 -1.63 -7.09 13.20
C GLU A 110 -2.74 -6.51 12.31
N GLY A 111 -3.36 -7.32 11.46
CA GLY A 111 -4.40 -6.86 10.52
C GLY A 111 -5.57 -6.16 11.21
N ILE A 112 -6.02 -6.65 12.37
CA ILE A 112 -7.11 -6.04 13.15
C ILE A 112 -6.69 -4.66 13.65
N ALA A 113 -5.48 -4.54 14.21
CA ALA A 113 -4.96 -3.28 14.75
C ALA A 113 -4.75 -2.25 13.63
N LEU A 114 -4.20 -2.67 12.49
CA LEU A 114 -4.02 -1.81 11.32
C LEU A 114 -5.35 -1.35 10.74
N ASN A 115 -6.33 -2.26 10.61
CA ASN A 115 -7.68 -1.92 10.17
C ASN A 115 -8.33 -0.89 11.09
N LYS A 116 -8.21 -1.07 12.42
CA LYS A 116 -8.71 -0.11 13.40
C LYS A 116 -8.02 1.24 13.26
N TYR A 117 -6.69 1.25 13.18
CA TYR A 117 -5.92 2.49 13.01
C TYR A 117 -6.36 3.28 11.78
N VAL A 118 -6.53 2.61 10.64
CA VAL A 118 -6.99 3.26 9.40
C VAL A 118 -8.45 3.72 9.52
N ALA A 119 -9.33 2.91 10.14
CA ALA A 119 -10.75 3.23 10.31
C ALA A 119 -11.00 4.40 11.26
N ASP A 120 -10.19 4.56 12.31
CA ASP A 120 -10.30 5.67 13.28
C ASP A 120 -10.04 7.05 12.62
N HIS A 121 -9.65 7.09 11.34
CA HIS A 121 -9.44 8.31 10.53
C HIS A 121 -10.45 8.46 9.38
N GLN A 122 -11.53 7.66 9.36
CA GLN A 122 -12.69 7.92 8.50
C GLN A 122 -13.49 9.07 9.12
N VAL A 123 -13.38 10.25 8.50
CA VAL A 123 -14.16 11.46 8.86
C VAL A 123 -15.49 11.46 8.13
#